data_AF-A0A2V7E5G7-F1
#
_entry.id   AF-A0A2V7E5G7-F1
#
_cell.length_a   1.000
_cell.length_b   1.000
_cell.length_c   1.000
_cell.angle_alpha   90.00
_cell.angle_beta   90.00
_cell.angle_gamma   90.00
#
_symmetry.space_group_name_H-M   'P 1'
#
loop_
_entity.id
_entity.type
_entity.pdbx_description
1 polymer ?
#
loop_
_entity_poly.entity_id
_entity_poly.type
_entity_poly.pdbx_seq_one_letter_code
_entity_poly.pdbx_strand_id
1 'polypeptide(L)' 'MSEVANPGVAGRLFYRIGDRMFGAVPTPEKIMARRMPLMLGLGGLWGAIEWFGRIDAELRALLNVHVANLYRSAY' A
#
# COMPACT_ATOMS: atom_id res chain seq x y z
N MET A 1 -5.74 -10.20 -16.04
CA MET A 1 -6.07 -9.24 -14.96
C MET A 1 -7.11 -9.89 -14.07
N SER A 2 -6.75 -10.32 -12.86
CA SER A 2 -7.69 -10.99 -11.96
C SER A 2 -8.12 -10.03 -10.86
N GLU A 3 -9.15 -9.23 -11.14
CA GLU A 3 -9.91 -8.54 -10.10
C GLU A 3 -10.61 -9.58 -9.23
N VAL A 4 -10.58 -9.37 -7.91
CA VAL A 4 -11.31 -10.22 -6.97
C VAL A 4 -12.81 -9.99 -7.20
N ALA A 5 -13.52 -11.00 -7.68
CA ALA A 5 -14.94 -10.89 -8.08
C ALA A 5 -15.90 -10.54 -6.93
N ASN A 6 -15.46 -10.65 -5.67
CA ASN A 6 -16.23 -10.26 -4.49
C ASN A 6 -15.30 -9.89 -3.31
N PRO A 7 -14.76 -8.66 -3.26
CA PRO A 7 -13.98 -8.23 -2.11
C PRO A 7 -14.96 -8.03 -0.94
N GLY A 8 -14.74 -8.74 0.18
CA GLY A 8 -15.47 -8.52 1.42
C GLY A 8 -15.37 -7.06 1.90
N VAL A 9 -16.18 -6.66 2.88
CA VAL A 9 -16.30 -5.26 3.34
C VAL A 9 -14.93 -4.60 3.64
N ALA A 10 -14.01 -5.33 4.28
CA ALA A 10 -12.66 -4.85 4.54
C ALA A 10 -11.87 -4.57 3.25
N GLY A 11 -12.00 -5.42 2.23
CA GLY A 11 -11.29 -5.29 0.95
C GLY A 11 -11.79 -4.09 0.16
N ARG A 12 -13.10 -3.80 0.22
CA ARG A 12 -13.68 -2.58 -0.34
C ARG A 12 -13.19 -1.32 0.37
N LEU A 13 -13.01 -1.38 1.68
CA LEU A 13 -12.49 -0.25 2.46
C LEU A 13 -11.05 0.07 2.06
N PHE A 14 -10.19 -0.94 1.96
CA PHE A 14 -8.82 -0.75 1.50
C PHE A 14 -8.73 -0.30 0.04
N TYR A 15 -9.52 -0.88 -0.86
CA TYR A 15 -9.58 -0.40 -2.25
C TYR A 15 -9.97 1.08 -2.30
N ARG A 16 -10.92 1.53 -1.47
CA ARG A 16 -11.28 2.96 -1.39
C ARG A 16 -10.16 3.84 -0.83
N ILE A 17 -9.35 3.32 0.10
CA ILE A 17 -8.21 4.06 0.66
C ILE A 17 -7.11 4.18 -0.39
N GLY A 18 -6.74 3.07 -1.04
CA GLY A 18 -5.76 3.05 -2.13
C GLY A 18 -6.17 3.94 -3.30
N ASP A 19 -7.42 3.86 -3.73
CA ASP A 19 -7.96 4.71 -4.81
C ASP A 19 -7.94 6.21 -4.44
N ARG A 20 -8.27 6.55 -3.20
CA ARG A 20 -8.25 7.94 -2.72
C ARG A 20 -6.84 8.50 -2.57
N MET A 21 -5.86 7.68 -2.22
CA MET A 21 -4.47 8.11 -2.00
C MET A 21 -3.65 8.15 -3.30
N PHE A 22 -3.92 7.23 -4.23
CA PHE A 22 -3.07 7.05 -5.42
C PHE A 22 -3.82 7.25 -6.75
N GLY A 23 -5.12 7.56 -6.73
CA GLY A 23 -5.95 7.75 -7.93
C GLY A 23 -6.27 6.46 -8.71
N ALA A 24 -5.73 5.33 -8.24
CA ALA A 24 -6.04 3.98 -8.68
C ALA A 24 -5.65 3.02 -7.55
N VAL A 25 -6.37 1.89 -7.41
CA VAL A 25 -6.01 0.86 -6.43
C VAL A 25 -4.63 0.30 -6.77
N PRO A 26 -3.61 0.51 -5.90
CA PRO A 26 -2.25 0.10 -6.20
C PRO A 26 -2.20 -1.43 -6.37
N THR A 27 -1.47 -1.85 -7.40
CA THR A 27 -1.32 -3.24 -7.83
C THR A 27 -0.88 -4.23 -6.70
N PRO A 28 -0.16 -3.85 -5.62
CA PRO A 28 0.11 -4.72 -4.47
C PRO A 28 -1.14 -5.06 -3.67
N GLU A 29 -2.05 -4.10 -3.47
CA GLU A 29 -3.33 -4.32 -2.79
C GLU A 29 -4.22 -5.29 -3.56
N LYS A 30 -4.18 -5.23 -4.90
CA LYS A 30 -4.90 -6.18 -5.76
C LYS A 30 -4.39 -7.62 -5.59
N ILE A 31 -3.07 -7.80 -5.47
CA ILE A 31 -2.44 -9.11 -5.24
C ILE A 31 -2.70 -9.60 -3.80
N MET A 32 -2.66 -8.70 -2.82
CA MET A 32 -2.83 -9.01 -1.40
C MET A 32 -4.29 -9.19 -0.96
N ALA A 33 -5.27 -8.72 -1.75
CA ALA A 33 -6.69 -8.89 -1.44
C ALA A 33 -7.12 -10.35 -1.25
N ARG A 34 -6.40 -11.32 -1.84
CA ARG A 34 -6.61 -12.76 -1.61
C ARG A 34 -6.11 -13.25 -0.24
N ARG A 35 -5.26 -12.47 0.46
CA ARG A 35 -4.65 -12.80 1.75
C ARG A 35 -4.83 -11.66 2.74
N MET A 36 -6.08 -11.50 3.19
CA MET A 36 -6.49 -10.43 4.12
C MET A 36 -5.60 -10.25 5.35
N PRO A 37 -5.12 -11.30 6.06
CA PRO A 37 -4.23 -11.10 7.21
C PRO A 37 -2.91 -10.43 6.85
N LEU A 38 -2.36 -10.74 5.66
CA LEU A 38 -1.13 -10.10 5.17
C LEU A 38 -1.38 -8.66 4.77
N MET A 39 -2.51 -8.39 4.13
CA MET A 39 -2.93 -7.03 3.76
C MET A 39 -3.10 -6.13 5.00
N LEU A 40 -3.75 -6.66 6.04
CA LEU A 40 -3.93 -5.96 7.32
C LEU A 40 -2.59 -5.74 8.03
N GLY A 41 -1.73 -6.77 8.10
CA GLY A 41 -0.42 -6.66 8.76
C GLY A 41 0.50 -5.66 8.08
N LEU A 42 0.60 -5.71 6.75
CA LEU A 42 1.46 -4.82 5.97
C LEU A 42 0.89 -3.40 5.89
N GLY A 43 -0.43 -3.26 5.69
CA GLY A 43 -1.09 -1.94 5.71
C GLY A 43 -1.00 -1.28 7.08
N GLY A 44 -1.16 -2.06 8.16
CA GLY A 44 -1.00 -1.56 9.53
C GLY A 44 0.43 -1.15 9.84
N LEU A 45 1.42 -1.94 9.43
CA LEU A 45 2.84 -1.58 9.57
C LEU A 45 3.18 -0.30 8.79
N TRP A 46 2.74 -0.22 7.54
CA TRP A 46 2.96 0.97 6.71
C TRP A 46 2.30 2.21 7.31
N GLY A 47 1.04 2.10 7.74
CA GLY A 47 0.32 3.18 8.41
C GLY A 47 0.98 3.60 9.73
N ALA A 48 1.56 2.68 10.49
CA ALA A 48 2.30 3.01 11.71
C ALA A 48 3.59 3.79 11.39
N ILE A 49 4.32 3.41 10.35
CA ILE A 49 5.53 4.12 9.89
C ILE A 49 5.16 5.53 9.40
N GLU A 50 4.05 5.67 8.67
CA GLU A 50 3.50 6.93 8.18
C GLU A 50 3.09 7.88 9.32
N TRP A 51 2.33 7.38 10.31
CA TRP A 51 1.76 8.23 11.37
C TRP A 51 2.67 8.46 12.57
N PHE A 52 3.56 7.52 12.91
CA PHE A 52 4.46 7.64 14.06
C PHE A 52 5.90 8.00 13.67
N GLY A 53 6.18 8.12 12.37
CA GLY A 53 7.47 8.57 11.87
C GLY A 53 7.78 10.01 12.28
N ARG A 54 9.01 10.27 12.72
CA ARG A 54 9.54 11.64 12.94
C ARG A 54 10.01 12.32 11.65
N ILE A 55 9.97 11.58 10.54
CA ILE A 55 10.44 12.02 9.23
C ILE A 55 9.26 12.67 8.52
N ASP A 56 9.46 13.87 8.00
CA ASP A 56 8.44 14.56 7.20
C ASP A 56 8.10 13.75 5.93
N ALA A 57 6.91 14.02 5.39
CA ALA A 57 6.37 13.23 4.28
C ALA A 57 7.25 13.28 3.02
N GLU A 58 7.88 14.43 2.75
CA GLU A 58 8.69 14.63 1.55
C GLU A 58 10.01 13.87 1.65
N LEU A 59 10.73 14.01 2.77
CA LEU A 59 11.97 13.28 3.01
C LEU A 59 11.74 11.76 3.00
N ARG A 60 10.62 11.31 3.55
CA ARG A 60 10.27 9.89 3.56
C ARG A 60 9.95 9.36 2.16
N ALA A 61 9.28 10.15 1.32
CA ALA A 61 9.07 9.81 -0.08
C ALA A 61 10.39 9.70 -0.85
N LEU A 62 11.31 10.64 -0.65
CA LEU A 62 12.64 10.62 -1.27
C LEU A 62 13.47 9.41 -0.82
N LEU A 63 13.41 9.05 0.47
CA LEU A 63 14.05 7.83 0.99
C LEU A 63 13.49 6.58 0.33
N ASN A 64 12.17 6.47 0.18
CA ASN A 64 11.54 5.33 -0.49
C ASN A 64 11.99 5.21 -1.95
N VAL A 65 12.07 6.33 -2.69
CA VAL A 65 12.58 6.34 -4.07
C VAL A 65 14.05 5.96 -4.13
N HIS A 66 14.88 6.46 -3.22
CA HIS A 66 16.30 6.12 -3.17
C HIS A 66 16.51 4.62 -2.91
N VAL A 67 15.78 4.05 -1.95
CA VAL A 67 15.81 2.61 -1.66
C VAL A 67 15.32 1.80 -2.86
N ALA A 68 14.22 2.21 -3.51
CA ALA A 68 13.73 1.54 -4.71
C ALA A 68 14.78 1.51 -5.82
N ASN A 69 15.50 2.62 -6.03
CA ASN A 69 16.61 2.70 -6.99
C ASN A 69 17.78 1.77 -6.64
N LEU A 70 18.18 1.71 -5.35
CA LEU A 70 19.25 0.82 -4.89
C LEU A 70 18.94 -0.65 -5.21
N TYR A 71 17.68 -1.07 -5.03
CA TYR A 71 17.25 -2.44 -5.28
C TYR A 71 16.71 -2.66 -6.71
N ARG A 72 16.79 -1.65 -7.59
CA ARG A 72 16.22 -1.68 -8.95
C ARG A 72 14.74 -2.12 -8.97
N SER A 73 13.98 -1.71 -7.96
CA SER A 73 12.55 -1.97 -7.89
C SER A 73 11.81 -1.01 -8.83
N ALA A 74 11.19 -1.57 -9.87
CA ALA A 74 10.47 -0.80 -10.90
C ALA A 74 8.99 -0.55 -10.58
N TYR A 75 8.59 -0.78 -9.33
CA TYR A 75 7.19 -0.82 -8.88
C TYR A 75 6.78 0.43 -8.12
#